data_AF-A0A6N3EMX0-F1
#
_entry.id   AF-A0A6N3EMX0-F1
#
_cell.length_a   1.000
_cell.length_b   1.000
_cell.length_c   1.000
_cell.angle_alpha   90.00
_cell.angle_beta   90.00
_cell.angle_gamma   90.00
#
_symmetry.space_group_name_H-M   'P 1'
#
loop_
_entity.id
_entity.type
_entity.pdbx_description
1 polymer ?
#
loop_
_entity_poly.entity_id
_entity_poly.type
_entity_poly.pdbx_seq_one_letter_code
_entity_poly.pdbx_strand_id
1 'polypeptide(L)'
;MDDSYVLERIDELCAKEGWSHYILAKRSGISQSTISNMFSRTNQPTFTTVNRICDAFGITMAQFFDSKQHLDLNAEQEEILRMFDAMPAQKRELVKAFMNGLING
;
A
#
# COMPACT_ATOMS: atom_id res chain seq x y z
N MET A 1 -8.83 1.06 0.42
CA MET A 1 -7.42 1.20 0.85
C MET A 1 -7.24 0.15 1.93
N ASP A 2 -6.38 -0.85 1.71
CA ASP A 2 -6.14 -1.87 2.73
C ASP A 2 -5.35 -1.22 3.88
N ASP A 3 -5.88 -1.31 5.10
CA ASP A 3 -5.28 -0.69 6.29
C ASP A 3 -3.87 -1.26 6.60
N SER A 4 -3.56 -2.46 6.09
CA SER A 4 -2.23 -3.07 6.17
C SER A 4 -1.19 -2.31 5.34
N TYR A 5 -1.61 -1.71 4.22
CA TYR A 5 -0.71 -1.06 3.25
C TYR A 5 0.13 0.06 3.88
N VAL A 6 -0.50 0.94 4.66
CA VAL A 6 0.17 2.12 5.21
C VAL A 6 1.31 1.69 6.15
N LEU A 7 1.06 0.72 7.01
CA LEU A 7 2.06 0.21 7.95
C LEU A 7 3.16 -0.57 7.22
N GLU A 8 2.81 -1.41 6.26
CA GLU A 8 3.78 -2.11 5.41
C GLU A 8 4.70 -1.13 4.68
N ARG A 9 4.14 -0.07 4.11
CA ARG A 9 4.91 0.96 3.42
C ARG A 9 5.87 1.70 4.35
N ILE A 10 5.46 1.97 5.59
CA ILE A 10 6.34 2.59 6.59
C ILE A 10 7.50 1.65 6.94
N ASP A 11 7.25 0.35 7.11
CA ASP A 11 8.29 -0.65 7.37
C ASP A 11 9.25 -0.81 6.19
N GLU A 12 8.74 -0.81 4.95
CA GLU A 12 9.58 -0.81 3.74
C GLU A 12 10.54 0.38 3.71
N LEU A 13 10.05 1.58 4.01
CA LEU A 13 10.86 2.81 4.02
C LEU A 13 11.89 2.77 5.16
N CYS A 14 11.49 2.31 6.34
CA CYS A 14 12.40 2.09 7.47
C CYS A 14 13.52 1.11 7.10
N ALA A 15 13.18 -0.02 6.47
CA ALA A 15 14.14 -1.03 6.06
C ALA A 15 15.14 -0.50 5.02
N LYS A 16 14.67 0.29 4.05
CA LYS A 16 15.53 0.92 3.02
C LYS A 16 16.55 1.90 3.61
N GLU A 17 16.13 2.68 4.61
CA GLU A 17 16.97 3.67 5.26
C GLU A 17 17.76 3.11 6.47
N GLY A 18 17.54 1.85 6.84
CA GLY A 18 18.13 1.23 8.03
C GLY A 18 17.63 1.83 9.35
N TRP A 19 16.41 2.39 9.36
CA TRP A 19 15.82 3.01 10.54
C TRP A 19 15.06 1.98 11.37
N SER A 20 15.27 2.01 12.68
CA SER A 20 14.32 1.40 13.61
C SER A 20 13.10 2.32 13.78
N HIS A 21 11.98 1.76 14.25
CA HIS A 21 10.82 2.56 14.68
C HIS A 21 11.20 3.66 15.67
N TYR A 22 12.24 3.41 16.47
CA TYR A 22 12.80 4.43 17.36
C TYR A 22 13.33 5.66 16.60
N ILE A 23 14.13 5.43 15.55
CA ILE A 23 14.68 6.49 14.71
C ILE A 23 13.56 7.21 13.97
N LEU A 24 12.58 6.46 13.44
CA LEU A 24 11.41 7.03 12.78
C LEU A 24 10.65 8.00 13.69
N ALA A 25 10.37 7.63 14.94
CA ALA A 25 9.66 8.49 15.88
C ALA A 25 10.45 9.77 16.19
N LYS A 26 11.77 9.67 16.36
CA LYS A 26 12.62 10.86 16.52
C LYS A 26 12.57 11.79 15.31
N ARG A 27 12.66 11.24 14.10
CA ARG A 27 12.71 12.04 12.86
C ARG A 27 11.36 12.65 12.47
N SER A 28 10.25 11.94 12.71
CA SER A 28 8.89 12.42 12.44
C SER A 28 8.31 13.31 13.55
N GLY A 29 8.97 13.36 14.71
CA GLY A 29 8.47 14.02 15.92
C GLY A 29 7.21 13.37 16.49
N ILE A 30 6.97 12.11 16.16
CA ILE A 30 5.87 11.28 16.66
C ILE A 30 6.39 10.51 17.88
N SER A 31 5.58 10.35 18.92
CA SER A 31 6.03 9.63 20.11
C SER A 31 6.26 8.15 19.81
N GLN A 32 7.19 7.53 20.54
CA GLN A 32 7.43 6.09 20.44
C GLN A 32 6.18 5.27 20.74
N SER A 33 5.38 5.70 21.73
CA SER A 33 4.13 5.02 22.07
C SER A 33 3.11 5.11 20.94
N THR A 34 3.01 6.24 20.24
CA THR A 34 2.13 6.38 19.08
C THR A 34 2.60 5.48 17.93
N ILE A 35 3.90 5.43 17.62
CA ILE A 35 4.42 4.50 16.61
C ILE A 35 4.14 3.05 17.00
N SER A 36 4.48 2.65 18.23
CA SER A 36 4.22 1.28 18.71
C SER A 36 2.74 0.90 18.63
N ASN A 37 1.83 1.80 19.02
CA ASN A 37 0.38 1.55 18.99
C ASN A 37 -0.17 1.39 17.57
N MET A 38 0.45 2.06 16.58
CA MET A 38 0.09 1.88 15.18
C MET A 38 0.49 0.49 14.69
N PHE A 39 1.71 0.05 15.00
CA PHE A 39 2.20 -1.27 14.58
C PHE A 39 1.58 -2.45 15.35
N SER A 40 1.10 -2.23 16.58
CA SER A 40 0.28 -3.21 17.31
C SER A 40 -1.18 -3.25 16.82
N ARG A 41 -1.51 -2.58 15.71
CA ARG A 41 -2.85 -2.49 15.07
C ARG A 41 -3.94 -2.01 16.03
N THR A 42 -3.57 -1.24 17.05
CA THR A 42 -4.50 -0.73 18.05
C THR A 42 -5.10 0.61 17.63
N ASN A 43 -4.38 1.37 16.80
CA ASN A 43 -4.83 2.64 16.24
C ASN A 43 -4.30 2.83 14.83
N GLN A 44 -5.13 3.34 13.93
CA GLN A 44 -4.68 3.61 12.57
C GLN A 44 -3.93 4.95 12.46
N PRO A 45 -2.88 5.02 11.63
CA PRO A 45 -2.24 6.28 11.29
C PRO A 45 -3.26 7.23 10.65
N THR A 46 -3.36 8.44 11.20
CA THR A 46 -4.16 9.50 10.56
C THR A 46 -3.43 10.07 9.33
N PHE A 47 -4.15 10.78 8.47
CA PHE A 47 -3.54 11.52 7.36
C PHE A 47 -2.38 12.42 7.83
N THR A 48 -2.57 13.14 8.94
CA THR A 48 -1.53 14.00 9.54
C THR A 48 -0.31 13.20 10.00
N THR A 49 -0.53 12.01 10.56
CA THR A 49 0.55 11.10 10.97
C THR A 49 1.38 10.65 9.76
N VAL A 50 0.71 10.21 8.70
CA VAL A 50 1.38 9.77 7.45
C VAL A 50 2.14 10.93 6.83
N ASN A 51 1.58 12.14 6.84
CA ASN A 51 2.25 13.34 6.35
C ASN A 51 3.58 13.60 7.06
N ARG A 52 3.57 13.59 8.40
CA ARG A 52 4.79 13.77 9.20
C ARG A 52 5.84 12.67 8.99
N ILE A 53 5.39 11.44 8.70
CA ILE A 53 6.29 10.35 8.35
C ILE A 53 6.93 10.60 6.98
N CYS A 54 6.17 11.09 6.01
CA CYS A 54 6.70 11.40 4.69
C CYS A 54 7.67 12.58 4.72
N ASP A 55 7.37 13.62 5.50
CA ASP A 55 8.30 14.70 5.79
C ASP A 55 9.62 14.16 6.37
N ALA A 56 9.56 13.19 7.30
CA ALA A 56 10.74 12.58 7.89
C ALA A 56 11.61 11.84 6.87
N PHE A 57 10.99 11.19 5.88
CA PHE A 57 11.65 10.50 4.78
C PHE A 57 12.02 11.41 3.60
N GLY A 58 11.56 12.67 3.59
CA GLY A 58 11.78 13.60 2.47
C GLY A 58 11.02 13.23 1.20
N ILE A 59 9.88 12.54 1.32
CA ILE A 59 9.03 12.13 0.20
C ILE A 59 7.66 12.81 0.28
N THR A 60 6.96 12.87 -0.85
CA THR A 60 5.59 13.38 -0.91
C THR A 60 4.56 12.29 -0.58
N MET A 61 3.32 12.69 -0.25
CA MET A 61 2.18 11.74 -0.18
C MET A 61 2.01 10.93 -1.45
N ALA A 62 2.16 11.56 -2.61
CA ALA A 62 2.07 10.87 -3.89
C ALA A 62 3.10 9.74 -3.96
N GLN A 63 4.38 10.02 -3.68
CA GLN A 63 5.45 9.01 -3.67
C GLN A 63 5.31 7.95 -2.58
N PHE A 64 4.67 8.30 -1.45
CA PHE A 64 4.35 7.33 -0.41
C PHE A 64 3.36 6.29 -0.94
N PHE A 65 2.30 6.73 -1.62
CA PHE A 65 1.24 5.88 -2.18
C PHE A 65 1.53 5.31 -3.58
N ASP A 66 2.54 5.81 -4.28
CA ASP A 66 3.05 5.33 -5.57
C ASP A 66 3.86 4.02 -5.44
N SER A 67 3.63 3.23 -4.39
CA SER A 67 4.28 1.93 -4.25
C SER A 67 3.58 0.89 -5.14
N LYS A 68 4.37 -0.08 -5.61
CA LYS A 68 4.04 -1.13 -6.60
C LYS A 68 2.78 -1.98 -6.32
N GLN A 69 2.08 -1.77 -5.21
CA GLN A 69 0.79 -2.41 -4.93
C GLN A 69 -0.40 -1.65 -5.54
N HIS A 70 -0.21 -0.44 -6.07
CA HIS A 70 -1.26 0.26 -6.83
C HIS A 70 -1.03 0.05 -8.33
N LEU A 71 -2.02 -0.53 -9.01
CA LEU A 71 -2.03 -0.60 -10.46
C LEU A 71 -2.63 0.71 -10.98
N ASP A 72 -1.83 1.50 -11.69
CA ASP A 72 -2.35 2.58 -12.52
C ASP A 72 -3.02 1.95 -13.75
N LEU A 73 -4.32 1.70 -13.62
CA LEU A 73 -5.13 1.12 -14.68
C LEU A 73 -5.49 2.19 -15.71
N ASN A 74 -5.30 1.87 -16.99
CA ASN A 74 -5.92 2.64 -18.06
C ASN A 74 -7.42 2.30 -18.18
N ALA A 75 -8.17 3.09 -18.97
CA ALA A 75 -9.62 2.93 -19.11
C ALA A 75 -10.04 1.52 -19.56
N GLU A 76 -9.28 0.91 -20.47
CA GLU A 76 -9.54 -0.44 -20.97
C GLU A 76 -9.33 -1.50 -19.87
N GLN A 77 -8.25 -1.37 -19.10
CA GLN A 77 -7.95 -2.27 -17.98
C GLN A 77 -8.98 -2.15 -16.86
N GLU A 78 -9.45 -0.92 -16.57
CA GLU A 78 -10.49 -0.68 -15.58
C GLU A 78 -11.83 -1.30 -16.00
N GLU A 79 -12.20 -1.18 -17.27
CA GLU A 79 -13.43 -1.80 -17.81
C GLU A 79 -13.38 -3.33 -17.67
N ILE A 80 -12.26 -3.95 -18.04
CA ILE A 80 -12.05 -5.40 -17.91
C ILE A 80 -12.19 -5.84 -16.45
N LEU A 81 -11.61 -5.10 -15.50
CA LEU A 81 -11.71 -5.43 -14.07
C LEU A 81 -13.13 -5.28 -13.54
N ARG A 82 -13.88 -4.24 -13.96
CA ARG A 82 -15.30 -4.09 -13.61
C ARG A 82 -16.14 -5.27 -14.10
N MET A 83 -15.90 -5.73 -15.33
CA MET A 83 -16.53 -6.93 -15.86
C MET A 83 -16.12 -8.18 -15.08
N PHE A 84 -14.85 -8.27 -14.69
CA PHE A 84 -14.31 -9.36 -13.89
C PHE A 84 -14.96 -9.49 -12.52
N ASP A 85 -15.13 -8.37 -11.83
CA ASP A 85 -15.74 -8.31 -10.50
C ASP A 85 -17.23 -8.65 -10.54
N ALA A 86 -17.94 -8.26 -11.60
CA ALA A 86 -19.36 -8.56 -11.79
C ALA A 86 -19.64 -10.05 -12.06
N MET A 87 -18.64 -10.86 -12.39
CA MET A 87 -18.82 -12.29 -12.69
C MET A 87 -18.96 -13.16 -11.43
N PRO A 88 -19.78 -14.23 -11.49
CA PRO A 88 -19.81 -15.27 -10.46
C PRO A 88 -18.44 -15.92 -10.27
N ALA A 89 -18.11 -16.28 -9.03
CA ALA A 89 -16.80 -16.84 -8.66
C ALA A 89 -16.37 -18.03 -9.54
N GLN A 90 -17.31 -18.90 -9.92
CA GLN A 90 -17.04 -20.07 -10.78
C GLN A 90 -16.58 -19.71 -12.20
N LYS A 91 -16.95 -18.53 -12.72
CA LYS A 91 -16.56 -18.09 -14.07
C LYS A 91 -15.22 -17.37 -14.11
N ARG A 92 -14.74 -16.86 -12.96
CA ARG A 92 -13.47 -16.12 -12.87
C ARG A 92 -12.27 -16.98 -13.24
N GLU A 93 -12.28 -18.26 -12.87
CA GLU A 93 -11.19 -19.19 -13.21
C GLU A 93 -11.11 -19.49 -14.71
N LEU A 94 -12.25 -19.54 -15.42
CA LEU A 94 -12.27 -19.71 -16.88
C LEU A 94 -11.64 -18.52 -17.60
N VAL A 95 -11.93 -17.30 -17.14
CA VAL A 95 -11.37 -16.08 -17.73
C VAL A 95 -9.87 -16.00 -17.48
N LYS A 96 -9.39 -16.35 -16.28
CA LYS A 96 -7.95 -16.46 -16.01
C LYS A 96 -7.27 -17.48 -16.93
N ALA A 97 -7.87 -18.66 -17.11
CA ALA A 97 -7.32 -19.70 -17.99
C ALA A 97 -7.26 -19.23 -19.46
N PHE A 98 -8.29 -18.55 -19.93
CA PHE A 98 -8.33 -17.99 -21.28
C PHE A 98 -7.25 -16.91 -21.49
N MET A 99 -7.12 -15.96 -20.57
CA MET A 99 -6.07 -14.92 -20.62
C MET A 99 -4.68 -15.55 -20.62
N ASN A 100 -4.43 -16.56 -19.77
CA ASN A 100 -3.15 -17.27 -19.75
C ASN A 100 -2.86 -17.99 -21.07
N GLY A 101 -3.88 -18.56 -21.71
CA GLY A 101 -3.75 -19.19 -23.03
C GLY A 101 -3.41 -18.19 -24.14
N LEU A 102 -3.92 -16.95 -24.07
CA LEU A 102 -3.57 -15.88 -25.01
C LEU A 102 -2.17 -15.30 -24.80
N ILE A 103 -1.67 -15.32 -23.56
CA ILE A 103 -0.34 -14.79 -23.20
C ILE A 103 0.77 -15.78 -23.57
N ASN A 104 0.53 -17.08 -23.37
CA ASN A 104 1.56 -18.13 -23.49
C ASN A 104 1.37 -19.06 -24.68
N GLY A 105 0.33 -18.85 -25.50
CA GLY A 105 0.07 -19.57 -26.75
C GLY A 105 0.70 -18.87 -27.94
#